data_AF-A0A2T4D9K5-F1
#
_entry.id   AF-A0A2T4D9K5-F1
#
_cell.length_a   1.000
_cell.length_b   1.000
_cell.length_c   1.000
_cell.angle_alpha   90.00
_cell.angle_beta   90.00
_cell.angle_gamma   90.00
#
_symmetry.space_group_name_H-M   'P 1'
#
loop_
_entity.id
_entity.type
_entity.pdbx_description
1 polymer ?
#
loop_
_entity_poly.entity_id
_entity_poly.type
_entity_poly.pdbx_seq_one_letter_code
_entity_poly.pdbx_strand_id
1 'polypeptide(L)' 'RGKFIKQLPQAGDVFLIRYERLMRPAHIGFVDEWQNTWVITVEGNTNDDGSREGDGVYRKRRVQRQIWAVGNFIDF' A
#
# COMPACT_ATOMS: atom_id res chain seq x y z
N ARG A 1 -11.94 10.60 14.48
CA ARG A 1 -10.64 10.59 13.77
C ARG A 1 -9.91 9.32 14.17
N GLY A 2 -9.23 8.62 13.24
CA GLY A 2 -8.53 7.37 13.54
C GLY A 2 -7.45 7.56 14.62
N LYS A 3 -7.32 6.58 15.51
CA LYS A 3 -6.30 6.56 16.56
C LYS A 3 -4.99 6.05 15.94
N PHE A 4 -3.87 6.72 16.24
CA PHE A 4 -2.56 6.17 15.90
C PHE A 4 -2.26 5.00 16.84
N ILE A 5 -2.00 3.83 16.27
CA ILE A 5 -1.64 2.62 17.02
C ILE A 5 -0.28 2.16 16.52
N LYS A 6 0.67 1.96 17.43
CA LYS A 6 1.99 1.42 17.09
C LYS A 6 1.87 -0.10 17.01
N GLN A 7 1.61 -0.60 15.81
CA GLN A 7 1.59 -2.01 15.48
C GLN A 7 2.24 -2.24 14.12
N LEU A 8 2.69 -3.47 13.86
CA LEU A 8 3.05 -3.86 12.50
C LEU A 8 1.76 -4.01 11.67
N PRO A 9 1.73 -3.53 10.42
CA PRO A 9 0.66 -3.86 9.49
C PRO A 9 0.45 -5.36 9.35
N GLN A 10 -0.80 -5.75 9.13
CA GLN A 10 -1.17 -7.13 8.89
C GLN A 10 -1.80 -7.33 7.51
N ALA A 11 -1.93 -8.59 7.11
CA ALA A 11 -2.61 -8.93 5.86
C ALA A 11 -4.05 -8.38 5.89
N GLY A 12 -4.45 -7.72 4.81
CA GLY A 12 -5.73 -7.05 4.65
C GLY A 12 -5.72 -5.55 5.01
N ASP A 13 -4.69 -5.04 5.69
CA ASP A 13 -4.57 -3.60 5.96
C ASP A 13 -4.41 -2.81 4.67
N VAL A 14 -4.98 -1.61 4.64
CA VAL A 14 -4.94 -0.75 3.46
C VAL A 14 -3.70 0.13 3.51
N PHE A 15 -2.86 0.07 2.48
CA PHE A 15 -1.68 0.92 2.36
C PHE A 15 -1.88 2.04 1.35
N LEU A 16 -1.14 3.12 1.51
CA LEU A 16 -1.14 4.27 0.62
C LEU A 16 0.27 4.57 0.14
N ILE A 17 0.39 4.94 -1.14
CA ILE A 17 1.60 5.52 -1.73
C ILE A 17 1.33 6.98 -2.02
N ARG A 18 2.29 7.84 -1.68
CA ARG A 18 2.23 9.28 -1.93
C ARG A 18 3.15 9.64 -3.09
N TYR A 19 2.65 10.41 -4.04
CA TYR A 19 3.48 11.05 -5.06
C TYR A 19 3.68 12.51 -4.66
N GLU A 20 4.91 12.89 -4.31
CA GLU A 20 5.29 14.23 -3.86
C GLU A 20 4.68 15.33 -4.74
N ARG A 21 4.80 15.19 -6.07
CA ARG A 21 4.29 16.16 -7.05
C ARG A 21 2.78 16.38 -7.00
N LEU A 22 2.01 15.39 -6.55
CA LEU A 22 0.55 15.49 -6.48
C LEU A 22 0.07 15.99 -5.11
N MET A 23 0.98 16.07 -4.12
CA MET A 23 0.69 16.51 -2.75
C MET A 23 -0.43 15.71 -2.06
N ARG A 24 -0.73 14.50 -2.54
CA ARG A 24 -1.78 13.62 -2.01
C ARG A 24 -1.43 12.13 -2.18
N PRO A 25 -2.13 11.21 -1.49
CA PRO A 25 -2.10 9.80 -1.83
C PRO A 25 -2.47 9.59 -3.30
N ALA A 26 -1.63 8.85 -4.00
CA ALA A 26 -1.71 8.64 -5.45
C ALA A 26 -2.04 7.21 -5.83
N HIS A 27 -1.76 6.25 -4.94
CA HIS A 27 -2.06 4.85 -5.14
C HIS A 27 -2.39 4.17 -3.81
N ILE A 28 -3.16 3.08 -3.89
CA ILE A 28 -3.73 2.36 -2.77
C ILE A 28 -3.82 0.88 -3.12
N GLY A 29 -3.73 0.03 -2.12
CA GLY A 29 -4.01 -1.39 -2.21
C GLY A 29 -4.11 -1.99 -0.81
N PHE A 30 -4.03 -3.31 -0.72
CA PHE A 30 -3.96 -4.00 0.57
C PHE A 30 -2.65 -4.75 0.74
N VAL A 31 -2.21 -4.82 2.00
CA VAL A 31 -1.08 -5.62 2.43
C VAL A 31 -1.48 -7.09 2.35
N ASP A 32 -0.61 -7.90 1.80
CA ASP A 32 -0.75 -9.35 1.79
C ASP A 32 0.31 -10.00 2.70
N GLU A 33 1.52 -9.43 2.73
CA GLU A 33 2.57 -9.84 3.68
C GLU A 33 3.42 -8.64 4.09
N TRP A 34 3.71 -8.52 5.39
CA TRP A 34 4.57 -7.45 5.93
C TRP A 34 5.83 -8.05 6.56
N GLN A 35 6.98 -7.83 5.93
CA GLN A 35 8.30 -8.28 6.40
C GLN A 35 9.22 -7.10 6.68
N ASN A 36 10.36 -7.33 7.35
CA ASN A 36 11.25 -6.25 7.82
C ASN A 36 11.67 -5.21 6.76
N THR A 37 11.94 -5.63 5.52
CA THR A 37 12.47 -4.73 4.47
C THR A 37 11.50 -4.58 3.30
N TRP A 38 10.68 -5.59 3.06
CA TRP A 38 9.77 -5.66 1.94
C TRP A 38 8.35 -5.95 2.37
N VAL A 39 7.42 -5.56 1.51
CA VAL A 39 5.98 -5.77 1.67
C VAL A 39 5.49 -6.41 0.40
N ILE A 40 4.63 -7.43 0.53
CA ILE A 40 3.84 -7.94 -0.58
C ILE A 40 2.49 -7.26 -0.53
N THR A 41 2.13 -6.66 -1.66
CA THR A 41 0.91 -5.87 -1.84
C THR A 41 0.06 -6.47 -2.93
N VAL A 42 -1.26 -6.35 -2.82
CA VAL A 42 -2.18 -6.59 -3.93
C VAL A 42 -2.77 -5.25 -4.36
N GLU A 43 -2.64 -4.96 -5.64
CA GLU A 43 -2.84 -3.63 -6.20
C GLU A 43 -3.63 -3.70 -7.49
N GLY A 44 -4.74 -2.99 -7.54
CA GLY A 44 -5.52 -2.79 -8.77
C GLY A 44 -4.96 -1.65 -9.61
N ASN A 45 -5.39 -1.57 -10.87
CA ASN A 45 -4.95 -0.55 -11.82
C ASN A 45 -3.42 -0.41 -11.84
N THR A 46 -2.75 -1.57 -11.90
CA THR A 46 -1.30 -1.66 -11.89
C THR A 46 -0.82 -2.33 -13.18
N ASN A 47 0.37 -1.96 -13.62
CA ASN A 47 1.16 -2.60 -14.67
C ASN A 47 2.66 -2.40 -14.33
N ASP A 48 3.56 -2.75 -15.23
CA ASP A 48 5.00 -2.51 -15.06
C ASP A 48 5.45 -1.11 -15.49
N ASP A 49 4.60 -0.36 -16.21
CA ASP A 49 4.93 0.95 -16.77
C ASP A 49 4.80 2.12 -15.78
N GLY A 50 4.23 1.88 -14.59
CA GLY A 50 4.02 2.92 -13.58
C GLY A 50 3.06 4.03 -14.03
N SER A 51 2.23 3.73 -15.04
CA SER A 51 1.27 4.64 -15.64
C SER A 51 -0.02 4.73 -14.80
N ARG A 52 -0.96 5.58 -15.23
CA ARG A 52 -2.29 5.66 -14.63
C ARG A 52 -3.29 4.66 -15.23
N GLU A 53 -2.90 4.00 -16.31
CA GLU A 53 -3.71 3.04 -17.05
C GLU A 53 -3.15 1.64 -16.78
N GLY A 54 -3.59 1.03 -15.69
CA GLY A 54 -3.25 -0.35 -15.38
C GLY A 54 -4.21 -1.34 -16.03
N ASP A 55 -3.74 -2.55 -16.26
CA ASP A 55 -4.47 -3.59 -16.99
C ASP A 55 -5.07 -4.66 -16.07
N GLY A 56 -4.76 -4.64 -14.77
CA GLY A 56 -5.27 -5.64 -13.86
C GLY A 56 -4.96 -5.43 -12.38
N VAL A 57 -5.11 -6.53 -11.65
CA VAL A 57 -4.81 -6.67 -10.23
C VAL A 57 -3.59 -7.58 -10.10
N TYR A 58 -2.55 -7.08 -9.43
CA TYR A 58 -1.29 -7.80 -9.31
C TYR A 58 -0.79 -7.87 -7.88
N ARG A 59 -0.05 -8.94 -7.60
CA ARG A 59 0.74 -9.09 -6.39
C ARG A 59 2.14 -8.52 -6.66
N LYS A 60 2.54 -7.48 -5.92
CA LYS A 60 3.83 -6.80 -6.08
C LYS A 60 4.67 -6.88 -4.82
N ARG A 61 5.98 -7.02 -5.01
CA ARG A 61 6.97 -6.84 -3.94
C ARG A 61 7.45 -5.40 -3.94
N ARG A 62 7.30 -4.72 -2.82
CA ARG A 62 7.75 -3.34 -2.59
C ARG A 62 8.75 -3.28 -1.46
N VAL A 63 9.60 -2.26 -1.46
CA VAL A 63 10.37 -1.93 -0.25
C VAL A 63 9.49 -1.10 0.68
N GLN A 64 9.57 -1.32 1.99
CA GLN A 64 8.68 -0.63 2.96
C GLN A 64 8.70 0.89 2.83
N ARG A 65 9.84 1.50 2.49
CA ARG A 65 9.98 2.96 2.32
C ARG A 65 9.09 3.57 1.23
N GLN A 66 8.56 2.75 0.31
CA GLN A 66 7.61 3.21 -0.71
C GLN A 66 6.20 3.38 -0.15
N ILE A 67 5.90 2.76 1.00
CA ILE A 67 4.61 2.85 1.68
C ILE A 67 4.62 4.13 2.52
N TRP A 68 3.70 5.04 2.24
CA TRP A 68 3.60 6.31 2.94
C TRP A 68 2.81 6.18 4.25
N ALA A 69 1.70 5.45 4.22
CA ALA A 69 0.85 5.22 5.37
C ALA A 69 0.12 3.88 5.23
N VAL A 70 -0.30 3.33 6.37
CA VAL A 70 -1.15 2.13 6.44
C VAL A 70 -2.30 2.41 7.41
N GLY A 71 -3.51 2.00 7.04
CA GLY A 71 -4.68 2.01 7.91
C GLY A 71 -5.03 0.59 8.32
N ASN A 72 -5.30 0.39 9.61
CA ASN A 72 -5.89 -0.85 10.11
C ASN A 72 -7.35 -0.93 9.67
N PHE A 73 -7.70 -1.96 8.90
CA PHE A 73 -9.04 -2.20 8.38
C PHE A 73 -9.63 -3.54 8.85
N ILE A 74 -8.88 -4.28 9.67
CA ILE A 74 -9.20 -5.65 10.05
C ILE A 74 -9.63 -5.72 11.52
N ASP A 75 -8.96 -4.99 12.41
CA ASP A 75 -9.28 -4.98 13.83
C ASP A 75 -10.27 -3.83 14.09
N PHE A 76 -11.55 -4.19 14.30
CA PHE A 76 -12.64 -3.25 14.60
C PHE A 76 -12.82 -3.01 16.10
#